data_AF-A0A1N7FXN3-F1
#
_entry.id   AF-A0A1N7FXN3-F1
#
_cell.length_a   1.000
_cell.length_b   1.000
_cell.length_c   1.000
_cell.angle_alpha   90.00
_cell.angle_beta   90.00
_cell.angle_gamma   90.00
#
_symmetry.space_group_name_H-M   'P 1'
#
loop_
_entity.id
_entity.type
_entity.pdbx_description
1 polymer ?
#
loop_
_entity_poly.entity_id
_entity_poly.type
_entity_poly.pdbx_seq_one_letter_code
_entity_poly.pdbx_strand_id
1 'polypeptide(L)'
;MTDVPDLWWPTAILAAVLLIDAVMSMHPPAFIRGCLSGVGLPRDWWWTLIVIKLLAVAGLLAGLRYEGVGLTANVGVICYFGCAVYAHIRARFLGSEFWLNCLGFLALAVGVLVISYAV
;
A
#
# COMPACT_ATOMS: atom_id res chain seq x y z
N MET A 1 -21.14 2.88 -14.30
CA MET A 1 -20.47 1.90 -15.19
C MET A 1 -19.03 1.87 -14.73
N THR A 2 -18.72 1.28 -13.58
CA THR A 2 -17.41 1.52 -12.92
C THR A 2 -17.15 0.44 -11.87
N ASP A 3 -16.91 -0.80 -12.28
CA ASP A 3 -16.59 -1.86 -11.32
C ASP A 3 -15.37 -2.71 -11.72
N VAL A 4 -14.95 -2.65 -12.98
CA VAL A 4 -13.68 -3.21 -13.48
C VAL A 4 -12.79 -2.02 -13.88
N PRO A 5 -11.47 -2.02 -13.61
CA PRO A 5 -10.63 -0.90 -13.98
C PRO A 5 -10.60 -0.70 -15.50
N ASP A 6 -11.01 0.48 -15.99
CA ASP A 6 -11.02 0.83 -17.42
C ASP A 6 -9.61 0.77 -18.02
N LEU A 7 -8.63 1.21 -17.23
CA LEU A 7 -7.21 0.93 -17.44
C LEU A 7 -6.75 -0.09 -16.39
N TRP A 8 -6.51 -1.32 -16.82
CA TRP A 8 -6.05 -2.43 -15.96
C TRP A 8 -4.57 -2.29 -15.53
N TRP A 9 -3.73 -1.68 -16.37
CA TRP A 9 -2.28 -1.63 -16.16
C TRP A 9 -1.83 -0.81 -14.93
N PRO A 10 -2.45 0.33 -14.54
CA PRO A 10 -2.07 1.04 -13.32
C PRO A 10 -2.38 0.22 -12.06
N THR A 11 -3.53 -0.47 -12.05
CA THR A 11 -3.90 -1.40 -10.96
C THR A 11 -2.90 -2.56 -10.87
N ALA A 12 -2.47 -3.11 -12.01
CA ALA A 12 -1.44 -4.15 -12.06
C ALA A 12 -0.07 -3.64 -11.57
N ILE A 13 0.32 -2.41 -11.92
CA ILE A 13 1.55 -1.79 -11.41
C ILE A 13 1.48 -1.61 -9.90
N LEU A 14 0.37 -1.08 -9.36
CA LEU A 14 0.20 -0.94 -7.92
C LEU A 14 0.32 -2.28 -7.19
N ALA A 15 -0.34 -3.33 -7.73
CA ALA A 15 -0.24 -4.68 -7.20
C ALA A 15 1.20 -5.21 -7.25
N ALA A 16 1.93 -4.99 -8.35
CA ALA A 16 3.32 -5.42 -8.48
C ALA A 16 4.25 -4.71 -7.48
N VAL A 17 4.13 -3.39 -7.33
CA VAL A 17 4.95 -2.61 -6.42
C VAL A 17 4.65 -2.97 -4.95
N LEU A 18 3.37 -3.18 -4.60
CA LEU A 18 2.98 -3.68 -3.27
C LEU A 18 3.49 -5.08 -2.99
N LEU A 19 3.51 -5.96 -4.00
CA LEU A 19 4.04 -7.31 -3.86
C LEU A 19 5.55 -7.27 -3.59
N ILE A 20 6.30 -6.43 -4.31
CA ILE A 20 7.73 -6.23 -4.07
C ILE A 20 7.97 -5.75 -2.64
N ASP A 21 7.20 -4.76 -2.18
CA ASP A 21 7.31 -4.21 -0.83
C ASP A 21 6.91 -5.23 0.26
N ALA A 22 5.91 -6.07 0.00
CA ALA A 22 5.54 -7.18 0.88
C ALA A 22 6.66 -8.21 0.99
N VAL A 23 7.28 -8.57 -0.14
CA VAL A 23 8.42 -9.50 -0.19
C VAL A 23 9.64 -8.94 0.55
N MET A 24 9.97 -7.66 0.32
CA MET A 24 11.04 -6.97 1.05
C MET A 24 10.74 -6.90 2.55
N SER A 25 9.46 -6.81 2.95
CA SER A 25 9.05 -6.78 4.35
C SER A 25 9.19 -8.14 5.05
N MET A 26 9.28 -9.27 4.33
CA MET A 26 9.54 -10.59 4.93
C MET A 26 10.94 -10.67 5.54
N HIS A 27 11.92 -10.05 4.90
CA HIS A 27 13.27 -9.92 5.42
C HIS A 27 13.71 -8.46 5.40
N PRO A 28 13.20 -7.64 6.35
CA PRO A 28 13.23 -6.20 6.22
C PRO A 28 14.66 -5.67 6.15
N PRO A 29 15.04 -4.92 5.10
CA PRO A 29 16.33 -4.26 5.03
C PRO A 29 16.42 -3.18 6.12
N ALA A 30 17.63 -2.65 6.35
CA ALA A 30 17.87 -1.65 7.40
C ALA A 30 16.92 -0.44 7.31
N PHE A 31 16.56 -0.03 6.10
CA PHE A 31 15.60 1.03 5.81
C PHE A 31 14.19 0.73 6.36
N ILE A 32 13.62 -0.45 6.06
CA ILE A 32 12.29 -0.84 6.56
C ILE A 32 12.33 -1.00 8.08
N ARG A 33 13.41 -1.58 8.63
CA ARG A 33 13.58 -1.69 10.09
C ARG A 33 13.61 -0.32 10.76
N GLY A 34 14.36 0.61 10.19
CA GLY A 34 14.44 2.01 10.64
C GLY A 34 13.06 2.65 10.65
N CYS A 35 12.32 2.54 9.55
CA CYS A 35 10.94 3.02 9.44
C CYS A 35 10.02 2.46 10.54
N LEU A 36 9.97 1.13 10.69
CA LEU A 36 9.11 0.46 11.66
C LEU A 36 9.49 0.78 13.12
N SER A 37 10.79 0.86 13.41
CA SER A 37 11.27 1.27 14.72
C SER A 37 11.03 2.76 15.00
N GLY A 38 11.14 3.61 13.98
CA GLY A 38 10.93 5.06 14.07
C GLY A 38 9.49 5.42 14.43
N VAL A 39 8.52 4.63 13.98
CA VAL A 39 7.11 4.74 14.38
C VAL A 39 6.77 3.96 15.65
N GLY A 40 7.74 3.27 16.26
CA GLY A 40 7.56 2.51 17.49
C GLY A 40 6.74 1.22 17.35
N LEU A 41 6.67 0.62 16.15
CA LEU A 41 5.92 -0.61 15.95
C LEU A 41 6.68 -1.81 16.55
N PRO A 42 6.09 -2.57 17.50
CA PRO A 42 6.73 -3.73 18.09
C PRO A 42 7.07 -4.79 17.03
N ARG A 43 8.25 -5.40 17.14
CA ARG A 43 8.75 -6.36 16.15
C ARG A 43 7.83 -7.56 15.94
N ASP A 44 7.15 -7.98 17.00
CA ASP A 44 6.21 -9.11 16.97
C ASP A 44 4.95 -8.83 16.14
N TRP A 45 4.71 -7.57 15.74
CA TRP A 45 3.59 -7.13 14.92
C TRP A 45 3.97 -6.85 13.46
N TRP A 46 5.24 -6.97 13.08
CA TRP A 46 5.70 -6.63 11.73
C TRP A 46 5.10 -7.55 10.66
N TRP A 47 4.83 -8.81 11.00
CA TRP A 47 4.20 -9.77 10.10
C TRP A 47 2.80 -9.34 9.66
N THR A 48 2.07 -8.60 10.50
CA THR A 48 0.73 -8.09 10.18
C THR A 48 0.77 -7.18 8.96
N LEU A 49 1.85 -6.39 8.79
CA LEU A 49 2.02 -5.53 7.63
C LEU A 49 2.22 -6.33 6.35
N ILE A 50 2.90 -7.46 6.41
CA ILE A 50 3.07 -8.37 5.29
C ILE A 50 1.71 -8.93 4.87
N VAL A 51 0.92 -9.41 5.84
CA VAL A 51 -0.42 -9.97 5.58
C VAL A 51 -1.34 -8.92 4.95
N ILE A 52 -1.37 -7.69 5.50
CA ILE A 52 -2.20 -6.61 4.94
C ILE A 52 -1.80 -6.30 3.50
N LYS A 53 -0.50 -6.20 3.20
CA LYS A 53 -0.01 -5.93 1.85
C LYS A 53 -0.33 -7.07 0.88
N LEU A 54 -0.19 -8.33 1.31
CA LEU A 54 -0.56 -9.48 0.49
C LEU A 54 -2.05 -9.56 0.21
N LEU A 55 -2.90 -9.24 1.20
CA LEU A 55 -4.35 -9.12 1.01
C LEU A 55 -4.70 -8.00 0.02
N ALA A 56 -4.01 -6.86 0.10
CA ALA A 56 -4.17 -5.79 -0.87
C ALA A 56 -3.78 -6.23 -2.28
N VAL A 57 -2.64 -6.90 -2.45
CA VAL A 57 -2.21 -7.46 -3.75
C VAL A 57 -3.25 -8.44 -4.29
N ALA A 58 -3.70 -9.38 -3.46
CA ALA A 58 -4.71 -10.36 -3.84
C ALA A 58 -6.03 -9.68 -4.26
N GLY A 59 -6.48 -8.67 -3.50
CA GLY A 59 -7.67 -7.90 -3.81
C GLY A 59 -7.55 -7.10 -5.12
N LEU A 60 -6.41 -6.44 -5.36
CA LEU A 60 -6.16 -5.70 -6.60
C LEU A 60 -6.11 -6.62 -7.83
N LEU A 61 -5.46 -7.79 -7.71
CA LEU A 61 -5.41 -8.78 -8.79
C LEU A 61 -6.77 -9.42 -9.04
N ALA A 62 -7.51 -9.77 -7.99
CA ALA A 62 -8.88 -10.25 -8.11
C ALA A 62 -9.79 -9.18 -8.75
N GLY A 63 -9.56 -7.91 -8.41
CA GLY A 63 -10.24 -6.76 -8.98
C GLY A 63 -10.06 -6.55 -10.48
N LEU A 64 -9.06 -7.17 -11.10
CA LEU A 64 -8.92 -7.18 -12.56
C LEU A 64 -9.99 -8.05 -13.25
N ARG A 65 -10.61 -8.98 -12.51
CA ARG A 65 -11.58 -9.93 -13.04
C ARG A 65 -12.96 -9.81 -12.40
N TYR A 66 -13.02 -9.39 -11.13
CA TYR A 66 -14.23 -9.28 -10.34
C TYR A 66 -14.59 -7.82 -10.09
N GLU A 67 -15.80 -7.47 -10.51
CA GLU A 67 -16.41 -6.15 -10.35
C GLU A 67 -16.43 -5.71 -8.87
N GLY A 68 -16.00 -4.47 -8.60
CA GLY A 68 -16.01 -3.81 -7.29
C GLY A 68 -14.87 -4.20 -6.36
N VAL A 69 -14.22 -5.34 -6.59
CA VAL A 69 -13.12 -5.84 -5.74
C VAL A 69 -11.87 -4.97 -5.88
N GLY A 70 -11.54 -4.52 -7.09
CA GLY A 70 -10.36 -3.68 -7.33
C GLY A 70 -10.48 -2.31 -6.68
N LEU A 71 -11.66 -1.69 -6.80
CA LEU A 71 -11.99 -0.42 -6.17
C LEU A 71 -11.89 -0.51 -4.64
N THR A 72 -12.54 -1.51 -4.04
CA THR A 72 -12.53 -1.69 -2.57
C THR A 72 -11.14 -2.01 -2.04
N ALA A 73 -10.37 -2.85 -2.74
CA ALA A 73 -8.98 -3.13 -2.41
C ALA A 73 -8.12 -1.87 -2.46
N ASN A 74 -8.26 -1.04 -3.50
CA ASN A 74 -7.49 0.20 -3.64
C ASN A 74 -7.85 1.24 -2.55
N VAL A 75 -9.14 1.36 -2.21
CA VAL A 75 -9.57 2.18 -1.06
C VAL A 75 -8.93 1.66 0.24
N GLY A 76 -8.89 0.35 0.45
CA GLY A 76 -8.19 -0.26 1.59
C GLY A 76 -6.70 0.08 1.63
N VAL A 77 -6.02 0.07 0.46
CA VAL A 77 -4.62 0.50 0.34
C VAL A 77 -4.45 1.96 0.77
N ILE A 78 -5.31 2.86 0.29
CA ILE A 78 -5.29 4.28 0.66
C ILE A 78 -5.50 4.45 2.17
N CYS A 79 -6.49 3.76 2.76
CA CYS A 79 -6.73 3.80 4.20
C CYS A 79 -5.51 3.31 5.00
N TYR A 80 -4.90 2.18 4.59
CA TYR A 80 -3.72 1.64 5.23
C TYR A 80 -2.54 2.62 5.21
N PHE A 81 -2.21 3.18 4.04
CA PHE A 81 -1.11 4.15 3.94
C PHE A 81 -1.46 5.49 4.62
N GLY A 82 -2.72 5.88 4.67
CA GLY A 82 -3.19 7.01 5.48
C GLY A 82 -2.93 6.81 6.97
N CYS A 83 -3.23 5.61 7.51
CA CYS A 83 -2.88 5.25 8.88
C CYS A 83 -1.36 5.24 9.11
N ALA A 84 -0.58 4.76 8.14
CA ALA A 84 0.88 4.79 8.21
C ALA A 84 1.41 6.24 8.25
N VAL A 85 0.87 7.13 7.41
CA VAL A 85 1.22 8.56 7.42
C VAL A 85 0.92 9.18 8.79
N TYR A 86 -0.26 8.91 9.35
CA TYR A 86 -0.60 9.38 10.69
C TYR A 86 0.38 8.89 11.76
N ALA A 87 0.77 7.61 11.72
CA ALA A 87 1.75 7.05 12.66
C ALA A 87 3.11 7.75 12.59
N HIS A 88 3.60 8.06 11.38
CA HIS A 88 4.86 8.78 11.17
C HIS A 88 4.78 10.22 11.69
N ILE A 89 3.70 10.94 11.40
CA ILE A 89 3.46 12.30 11.90
C ILE A 89 3.43 12.29 13.44
N ARG A 90 2.72 11.34 14.04
CA ARG A 90 2.63 11.20 15.50
C ARG A 90 3.99 10.91 16.13
N ALA A 91 4.81 10.07 15.49
CA ALA A 91 6.16 9.76 15.94
C ALA A 91 7.19 10.87 15.63
N ARG A 92 6.79 11.93 14.90
CA ARG A 92 7.68 12.96 14.35
C ARG A 92 8.83 12.38 13.51
N PHE A 93 8.62 11.22 12.93
CA PHE A 93 9.59 10.49 12.13
C PHE A 93 9.31 10.75 10.64
N LEU A 94 9.81 11.88 10.13
CA LEU A 94 9.50 12.38 8.78
C LEU A 94 10.71 12.29 7.83
N GLY A 95 11.53 11.26 8.00
CA GLY A 95 12.73 11.01 7.18
C GLY A 95 12.43 10.60 5.73
N SER A 96 13.45 10.13 5.04
CA SER A 96 13.31 9.65 3.65
C SER A 96 12.37 8.44 3.56
N GLU A 97 12.29 7.65 4.63
CA GLU A 97 11.36 6.53 4.85
C GLU A 97 9.91 6.97 4.69
N PHE A 98 9.53 8.08 5.31
CA PHE A 98 8.17 8.62 5.27
C PHE A 98 7.80 9.07 3.85
N TRP A 99 8.72 9.78 3.17
CA TRP A 99 8.46 10.31 1.84
C TRP A 99 8.40 9.23 0.76
N LEU A 100 9.39 8.32 0.73
CA LEU A 100 9.49 7.31 -0.31
C LEU A 100 8.55 6.13 -0.09
N ASN A 101 8.42 5.62 1.15
CA ASN A 101 7.63 4.43 1.43
C ASN A 101 6.17 4.76 1.78
N CYS A 102 5.88 5.79 2.58
CA CYS A 102 4.49 6.09 2.94
C CYS A 102 3.80 6.99 1.91
N LEU A 103 4.34 8.18 1.67
CA LEU A 103 3.74 9.15 0.74
C LEU A 103 3.80 8.67 -0.72
N GLY A 104 4.91 8.04 -1.13
CA GLY A 104 5.05 7.50 -2.48
C GLY A 104 3.97 6.47 -2.82
N PHE A 105 3.75 5.49 -1.93
CA PHE A 105 2.69 4.49 -2.12
C PHE A 105 1.29 5.08 -2.00
N LEU A 106 1.06 6.02 -1.07
CA LEU A 106 -0.23 6.70 -0.95
C LEU A 106 -0.57 7.47 -2.22
N ALA A 107 0.38 8.25 -2.76
CA ALA A 107 0.21 9.01 -3.98
C ALA A 107 -0.03 8.09 -5.18
N LEU A 108 0.70 6.97 -5.28
CA LEU A 108 0.48 5.97 -6.32
C LEU A 108 -0.92 5.36 -6.23
N ALA A 109 -1.38 4.97 -5.03
CA ALA A 109 -2.70 4.39 -4.82
C ALA A 109 -3.82 5.37 -5.16
N VAL A 110 -3.69 6.64 -4.75
CA VAL A 110 -4.62 7.72 -5.13
C VAL A 110 -4.61 7.95 -6.64
N GLY A 111 -3.44 7.97 -7.28
CA GLY A 111 -3.31 8.11 -8.73
C GLY A 111 -4.02 6.97 -9.47
N VAL A 112 -3.84 5.73 -9.02
CA VAL A 112 -4.52 4.55 -9.57
C VAL A 112 -6.02 4.62 -9.34
N LEU A 113 -6.48 5.10 -8.16
CA LEU A 113 -7.90 5.28 -7.89
C LEU A 113 -8.53 6.25 -8.89
N VAL A 114 -7.89 7.40 -9.10
CA VAL A 114 -8.37 8.43 -10.02
C VAL A 114 -8.35 7.92 -11.45
N ILE A 115 -7.21 7.37 -11.91
CA ILE A 115 -7.00 7.00 -13.32
C ILE A 115 -7.79 5.74 -13.72
N SER A 116 -7.87 4.73 -12.85
CA SER A 116 -8.47 3.44 -13.21
C SER A 116 -9.95 3.32 -12.83
N TYR A 117 -10.47 4.16 -11.92
CA TYR A 117 -11.83 3.99 -11.37
C TYR A 117 -12.68 5.27 -11.31
N ALA A 118 -12.10 6.46 -11.49
CA ALA A 118 -12.84 7.72 -11.44
C ALA A 118 -12.96 8.45 -12.79
N VAL A 119 -12.27 7.94 -13.82
CA VAL A 119 -12.32 8.43 -15.21
C VAL A 119 -13.15 7.48 -16.04
#